data_AF-A0A534RLI3-F1
#
_entry.id   AF-A0A534RLI3-F1
#
_cell.length_a   1.000
_cell.length_b   1.000
_cell.length_c   1.000
_cell.angle_alpha   90.00
_cell.angle_beta   90.00
_cell.angle_gamma   90.00
#
_symmetry.space_group_name_H-M   'P 1'
#
loop_
_entity.id
_entity.type
_entity.pdbx_description
1 polymer ?
#
loop_
_entity_poly.entity_id
_entity_poly.type
_entity_poly.pdbx_seq_one_letter_code
_entity_poly.pdbx_strand_id
1 'polypeptide(L)'
;EQAIYSPYTCFQCDEAWCMTACPVNAIALDPATGAKVVMDNVCVGCAVCTIACPYGTVFYHPDTHKAFKCDLCGGDPACAQACPTGAIEYVEMEQPDWLVSWAQRVNAGFQAMQEGGNPV
;
A
#
# COMPACT_ATOMS: atom_id res chain seq x y z
N GLU A 1 7.41 -20.68 24.90
CA GLU A 1 6.87 -19.46 24.25
C GLU A 1 7.55 -19.29 22.90
N GLN A 2 6.82 -19.11 21.81
CA GLN A 2 7.39 -18.89 20.47
C GLN A 2 6.94 -17.51 20.00
N ALA A 3 7.89 -16.59 19.81
CA ALA A 3 7.60 -15.26 19.28
C ALA A 3 7.64 -15.31 17.75
N ILE A 4 6.60 -14.78 17.10
CA ILE A 4 6.53 -14.62 15.65
C ILE A 4 6.89 -13.17 15.35
N TYR A 5 7.96 -12.96 14.59
CA TYR A 5 8.39 -11.64 14.13
C TYR A 5 8.07 -11.51 12.65
N SER A 6 7.29 -10.50 12.28
CA SER A 6 6.93 -10.22 10.90
C SER A 6 7.21 -8.75 10.59
N PRO A 7 8.02 -8.43 9.57
CA PRO A 7 8.24 -7.05 9.16
C PRO A 7 6.95 -6.52 8.53
N TYR A 8 6.38 -5.48 9.14
CA TYR A 8 5.13 -4.89 8.69
C TYR A 8 5.40 -3.53 8.03
N THR A 9 5.13 -3.43 6.73
CA THR A 9 5.32 -2.20 5.93
C THR A 9 4.11 -1.98 5.02
N CYS A 10 4.08 -0.84 4.32
CA CYS A 10 3.02 -0.56 3.34
C CYS A 10 3.04 -1.57 2.20
N PHE A 11 1.92 -2.25 1.97
CA PHE A 11 1.78 -3.26 0.91
C PHE A 11 1.64 -2.69 -0.51
N GLN A 12 1.63 -1.37 -0.69
CA GLN A 12 1.43 -0.71 -1.99
C GLN A 12 0.18 -1.23 -2.75
N CYS A 13 -0.92 -1.42 -2.00
CA CYS A 13 -2.18 -2.00 -2.46
C CYS A 13 -2.59 -1.51 -3.85
N ASP A 14 -3.11 -2.43 -4.67
CA ASP A 14 -3.69 -2.09 -5.98
C ASP A 14 -4.88 -1.15 -5.80
N GLU A 15 -5.87 -1.59 -5.01
CA GLU A 15 -6.92 -0.72 -4.50
C GLU A 15 -6.47 -0.02 -3.20
N ALA A 16 -5.92 1.19 -3.35
CA ALA A 16 -5.39 1.95 -2.23
C ALA A 16 -6.47 2.84 -1.57
N TRP A 17 -7.14 2.33 -0.54
CA TRP A 17 -8.16 3.11 0.21
C TRP A 17 -7.61 4.41 0.81
N CYS A 18 -6.31 4.44 1.16
CA CYS A 18 -5.67 5.65 1.64
C CYS A 18 -5.61 6.77 0.58
N MET A 19 -5.55 6.42 -0.72
CA MET A 19 -5.67 7.38 -1.82
C MET A 19 -7.11 7.89 -1.92
N THR A 20 -8.08 6.98 -1.97
CA THR A 20 -9.52 7.31 -2.08
C THR A 20 -10.01 8.19 -0.93
N ALA A 21 -9.49 7.96 0.29
CA ALA A 21 -9.88 8.71 1.47
C ALA A 21 -9.20 10.10 1.57
N CYS A 22 -8.21 10.40 0.70
CA CYS A 22 -7.51 11.68 0.77
C CYS A 22 -8.33 12.80 0.10
N PRO A 23 -8.83 13.79 0.85
CA PRO A 23 -9.73 14.81 0.29
C PRO A 23 -9.04 15.77 -0.69
N VAL A 24 -7.71 15.81 -0.71
CA VAL A 24 -6.89 16.69 -1.54
C VAL A 24 -6.03 15.92 -2.54
N ASN A 25 -6.25 14.60 -2.68
CA ASN A 25 -5.48 13.73 -3.59
C ASN A 25 -3.95 13.85 -3.40
N ALA A 26 -3.48 13.96 -2.16
CA ALA A 26 -2.05 14.08 -1.84
C ALA A 26 -1.28 12.75 -1.98
N ILE A 27 -1.96 11.63 -2.23
CA ILE A 27 -1.32 10.33 -2.45
C ILE A 27 -1.48 9.96 -3.92
N ALA A 28 -0.36 9.80 -4.63
CA ALA A 28 -0.34 9.54 -6.07
C ALA A 28 0.53 8.34 -6.42
N LEU A 29 0.27 7.71 -7.57
CA LEU A 29 1.13 6.65 -8.10
C LEU A 29 2.38 7.26 -8.73
N ASP A 30 3.55 6.80 -8.31
CA ASP A 30 4.81 7.05 -8.99
C ASP A 30 4.94 6.06 -10.16
N PRO A 31 4.94 6.52 -11.42
CA PRO A 31 5.02 5.64 -12.59
C PRO A 31 6.38 4.96 -12.75
N ALA A 32 7.44 5.48 -12.13
CA ALA A 32 8.77 4.87 -12.23
C ALA A 32 8.91 3.63 -11.33
N THR A 33 8.29 3.66 -10.16
CA THR A 33 8.48 2.65 -9.11
C THR A 33 7.22 1.82 -8.83
N GLY A 34 6.06 2.27 -9.31
CA GLY A 34 4.75 1.72 -8.95
C GLY A 34 4.33 2.01 -7.50
N ALA A 35 5.13 2.79 -6.76
CA ALA A 35 4.83 3.15 -5.37
C ALA A 35 3.69 4.16 -5.32
N LYS A 36 2.81 4.04 -4.33
CA LYS A 36 1.89 5.11 -3.97
C LYS A 36 2.66 6.04 -3.05
N VAL A 37 2.83 7.31 -3.38
CA VAL A 37 3.69 8.25 -2.63
C VAL A 37 2.87 9.42 -2.09
N VAL A 38 3.24 9.93 -0.92
CA VAL A 38 2.61 11.13 -0.35
C VAL A 38 3.36 12.35 -0.85
N MET A 39 2.64 13.26 -1.51
CA MET A 39 3.15 14.55 -1.95
C MET A 39 3.07 15.55 -0.78
N ASP A 40 4.21 15.84 -0.17
CA ASP A 40 4.32 16.68 1.04
C ASP A 40 3.70 18.08 0.85
N ASN A 41 3.94 18.69 -0.31
CA ASN A 41 3.43 20.00 -0.70
C ASN A 41 1.90 20.06 -0.88
N VAL A 42 1.24 18.92 -1.14
CA VAL A 42 -0.21 18.81 -1.31
C VAL A 42 -0.88 18.34 -0.02
N CYS A 43 -0.19 17.55 0.79
CA CYS A 43 -0.74 16.99 2.02
C CYS A 43 -1.12 18.09 3.00
N VAL A 44 -2.40 18.18 3.38
CA VAL A 44 -2.89 19.19 4.34
C VAL A 44 -2.86 18.71 5.80
N GLY A 45 -2.39 17.49 6.07
CA GLY A 45 -2.28 16.98 7.43
C GLY A 45 -3.58 16.53 8.09
N CYS A 46 -4.64 16.26 7.32
CA CYS A 46 -5.94 15.83 7.89
C CYS A 46 -5.94 14.43 8.53
N ALA A 47 -4.86 13.64 8.34
CA ALA A 47 -4.67 12.28 8.86
C ALA A 47 -5.74 11.23 8.50
N VAL A 48 -6.74 11.54 7.66
CA VAL A 48 -7.80 10.57 7.28
C VAL A 48 -7.22 9.29 6.64
N CYS A 49 -6.13 9.41 5.88
CA CYS A 49 -5.45 8.28 5.27
C CYS A 49 -4.83 7.29 6.27
N THR A 50 -4.53 7.70 7.51
CA THR A 50 -4.03 6.79 8.55
C THR A 50 -5.12 5.85 9.05
N ILE A 51 -6.34 6.38 9.18
CA ILE A 51 -7.54 5.64 9.58
C ILE A 51 -8.02 4.74 8.44
N ALA A 52 -7.93 5.21 7.19
CA ALA A 52 -8.35 4.45 6.01
C ALA A 52 -7.44 3.26 5.70
N CYS A 53 -6.21 3.23 6.20
CA CYS A 53 -5.30 2.11 5.97
C CYS A 53 -5.68 0.92 6.86
N PRO A 54 -6.17 -0.21 6.31
CA PRO A 54 -6.57 -1.37 7.13
C PRO A 54 -5.38 -2.02 7.85
N TYR A 55 -4.17 -1.75 7.37
CA TYR A 55 -2.92 -2.26 7.91
C TYR A 55 -2.23 -1.28 8.86
N GLY A 56 -2.72 -0.04 8.99
CA GLY A 56 -2.08 0.95 9.87
C GLY A 56 -0.64 1.31 9.49
N THR A 57 -0.29 1.22 8.21
CA THR A 57 1.09 1.46 7.71
C THR A 57 1.29 2.86 7.12
N VAL A 58 0.39 3.78 7.44
CA VAL A 58 0.50 5.22 7.14
C VAL A 58 0.68 5.95 8.47
N PHE A 59 1.77 6.69 8.57
CA PHE A 59 2.19 7.37 9.78
C PHE A 59 2.02 8.88 9.63
N TYR A 60 2.10 9.59 10.75
CA TYR A 60 1.94 11.03 10.82
C TYR A 60 3.15 11.66 11.52
N HIS A 61 3.79 12.62 10.86
CA HIS A 61 4.98 13.25 11.40
C HIS A 61 4.59 14.31 12.44
N PRO A 62 5.13 14.26 13.68
CA PRO A 62 4.72 15.16 14.75
C PRO A 62 5.08 16.63 14.47
N ASP A 63 6.22 16.90 13.82
CA ASP A 63 6.63 18.29 13.56
C ASP A 63 6.01 18.90 12.29
N THR A 64 6.02 18.19 11.17
CA THR A 64 5.50 18.71 9.89
C THR A 64 3.99 18.60 9.78
N HIS A 65 3.36 17.79 10.63
CA HIS A 65 1.94 17.47 10.56
C HIS A 65 1.53 16.89 9.20
N LYS A 66 2.43 16.13 8.56
CA LYS A 66 2.19 15.47 7.27
C LYS A 66 2.12 13.97 7.44
N ALA A 67 1.30 13.33 6.61
CA ALA A 67 1.30 11.89 6.51
C ALA A 67 2.56 11.42 5.77
N PHE A 68 3.13 10.30 6.19
CA PHE A 68 4.21 9.63 5.49
C PHE A 68 4.00 8.11 5.54
N LYS A 69 4.51 7.41 4.54
CA LYS A 69 4.44 5.95 4.44
C LYS A 69 5.59 5.45 3.59
N CYS A 70 5.81 4.15 3.56
CA CYS A 70 6.77 3.56 2.63
C CYS A 70 6.44 3.96 1.18
N ASP A 71 7.46 4.44 0.49
CA ASP A 71 7.50 4.93 -0.89
C ASP A 71 8.39 4.03 -1.78
N LEU A 72 8.67 2.81 -1.30
CA LEU A 72 9.64 1.88 -1.89
C LEU A 72 11.06 2.45 -2.04
N CYS A 73 11.40 3.52 -1.31
CA CYS A 73 12.71 4.16 -1.36
C CYS A 73 13.16 4.47 -2.81
N GLY A 74 12.24 4.92 -3.66
CA GLY A 74 12.54 5.22 -5.07
C GLY A 74 12.85 3.99 -5.93
N GLY A 75 12.41 2.80 -5.52
CA GLY A 75 12.67 1.53 -6.22
C GLY A 75 13.90 0.79 -5.72
N ASP A 76 14.59 1.30 -4.71
CA ASP A 76 15.70 0.60 -4.04
C ASP A 76 15.46 0.49 -2.51
N PRO A 77 14.61 -0.46 -2.06
CA PRO A 77 14.18 -0.53 -0.66
C PRO A 77 15.33 -0.78 0.32
N ALA A 78 15.65 0.25 1.10
CA ALA A 78 16.70 0.18 2.12
C ALA A 78 16.47 -0.93 3.15
N CYS A 79 15.21 -1.26 3.46
CA CYS A 79 14.88 -2.35 4.38
C CYS A 79 15.24 -3.74 3.85
N ALA A 80 15.16 -3.96 2.53
CA ALA A 80 15.59 -5.21 1.91
C ALA A 80 17.13 -5.31 1.96
N GLN A 81 17.84 -4.23 1.63
CA GLN A 81 19.30 -4.18 1.71
C GLN A 81 19.85 -4.37 3.13
N ALA A 82 19.16 -3.80 4.12
CA ALA A 82 19.58 -3.86 5.52
C ALA A 82 19.28 -5.22 6.20
N CYS A 83 18.47 -6.09 5.59
CA CYS A 83 18.02 -7.32 6.23
C CYS A 83 19.15 -8.38 6.26
N PRO A 84 19.73 -8.71 7.44
CA PRO A 84 20.88 -9.62 7.50
C PRO A 84 20.53 -11.08 7.18
N THR A 85 19.26 -11.46 7.35
CA THR A 85 18.75 -12.81 7.12
C THR A 85 18.13 -12.99 5.74
N GLY A 86 17.97 -11.92 4.95
CA GLY A 86 17.22 -11.96 3.69
C GLY A 86 15.72 -12.23 3.86
N ALA A 87 15.14 -11.88 5.00
CA ALA A 87 13.69 -12.09 5.23
C ALA A 87 12.80 -11.09 4.47
N ILE A 88 13.39 -10.00 3.95
CA ILE A 88 12.72 -8.99 3.13
C ILE A 88 13.43 -8.99 1.78
N GLU A 89 12.69 -9.25 0.71
CA GLU A 89 13.18 -9.18 -0.66
C GLU A 89 12.32 -8.22 -1.47
N TYR A 90 12.95 -7.45 -2.34
CA TYR A 90 12.27 -6.61 -3.32
C TYR A 90 12.48 -7.23 -4.70
N VAL A 91 11.39 -7.70 -5.29
CA VAL A 91 11.38 -8.34 -6.60
C VAL A 91 10.27 -7.77 -7.44
N GLU A 92 10.50 -7.68 -8.74
CA GLU A 92 9.42 -7.43 -9.68
C GLU A 92 8.54 -8.67 -9.76
N MET A 93 7.25 -8.52 -9.47
CA MET A 93 6.32 -9.64 -9.50
C MET A 93 5.91 -9.92 -10.95
N GLU A 94 6.55 -10.90 -11.59
CA GLU A 94 5.93 -11.60 -12.71
C GLU A 94 4.77 -12.42 -12.14
N GLN A 95 3.53 -11.97 -12.37
CA GLN A 95 2.35 -12.62 -11.80
C GLN A 95 2.26 -14.06 -12.32
N PRO A 96 2.44 -15.08 -11.47
CA PRO A 96 2.33 -16.45 -11.93
C PRO A 96 0.87 -16.73 -12.31
N ASP A 97 0.64 -17.44 -13.41
CA ASP A 97 -0.68 -17.66 -14.03
C ASP A 97 -1.77 -18.08 -13.02
N TRP A 98 -1.40 -18.84 -12.00
CA TRP A 98 -2.32 -19.29 -10.95
C TRP A 98 -2.86 -18.13 -10.10
N LEU A 99 -2.04 -17.12 -9.77
CA LEU A 99 -2.42 -15.96 -8.97
C LEU A 99 -3.33 -15.03 -9.76
N VAL A 100 -3.06 -14.83 -11.06
CA VAL A 100 -3.92 -14.05 -11.97
C VAL A 100 -5.31 -14.66 -12.02
N SER A 101 -5.39 -15.98 -12.22
CA SER A 101 -6.68 -16.68 -12.30
C SER A 101 -7.49 -16.56 -11.00
N TRP A 102 -6.82 -16.58 -9.84
CA TRP A 102 -7.46 -16.42 -8.54
C TRP A 102 -7.89 -14.96 -8.31
N ALA A 103 -7.02 -14.00 -8.59
CA ALA A 103 -7.30 -12.58 -8.43
C ALA A 103 -8.48 -12.14 -9.31
N GLN A 104 -8.57 -12.63 -10.55
CA GLN A 104 -9.72 -12.38 -11.43
C GLN A 104 -11.03 -12.92 -10.85
N ARG A 105 -11.02 -14.12 -10.25
CA ARG A 105 -12.23 -14.68 -9.60
C ARG A 105 -12.67 -13.85 -8.39
N VAL A 106 -11.73 -13.41 -7.57
CA VAL A 106 -12.01 -12.59 -6.38
C VAL A 106 -12.49 -11.19 -6.78
N ASN A 107 -11.82 -10.57 -7.76
CA ASN A 107 -12.16 -9.22 -8.21
C ASN A 107 -13.50 -9.17 -8.97
N ALA A 108 -13.85 -10.22 -9.72
CA ALA A 108 -15.16 -10.32 -10.36
C ALA A 108 -16.30 -10.36 -9.34
N GLY A 109 -16.12 -11.08 -8.22
CA GLY A 109 -17.08 -11.08 -7.12
C GLY A 109 -17.23 -9.71 -6.46
N PHE A 110 -16.12 -8.97 -6.31
CA PHE A 110 -16.12 -7.62 -5.75
C PHE A 110 -16.75 -6.58 -6.69
N GLN A 111 -16.47 -6.63 -8.00
CA GLN A 111 -17.08 -5.75 -8.99
C GLN A 111 -18.59 -5.98 -9.12
N ALA A 112 -19.05 -7.23 -9.06
CA ALA A 112 -20.46 -7.55 -9.02
C ALA A 112 -21.17 -6.92 -7.81
N MET A 113 -20.50 -6.85 -6.65
CA MET A 113 -21.04 -6.16 -5.46
C MET A 113 -21.10 -4.64 -5.62
N GLN A 114 -20.13 -4.03 -6.32
CA GLN A 114 -20.12 -2.58 -6.58
C GLN A 114 -21.21 -2.14 -7.58
N GLU A 115 -21.58 -3.01 -8.52
CA GLU A 115 -22.63 -2.76 -9.51
C GLU A 115 -24.04 -3.12 -9.01
N GLY A 116 -24.18 -3.51 -7.73
CA GLY A 116 -25.47 -3.87 -7.13
C GLY A 116 -26.01 -5.25 -7.53
N GLY A 117 -25.16 -6.12 -8.10
CA GLY A 117 -25.48 -7.50 -8.42
C GLY A 117 -25.35 -8.42 -7.20
N ASN A 118 -26.32 -9.33 -7.02
CA ASN A 118 -26.26 -10.36 -5.99
C ASN A 118 -25.35 -11.51 -6.45
N PRO A 119 -24.23 -11.80 -5.76
CA PRO A 119 -23.35 -12.90 -6.13
C PRO A 119 -23.95 -14.22 -5.62
N VAL A 120 -24.66 -14.93 -6.49
CA VAL A 120 -25.04 -16.34 -6.31
C VAL A 120 -24.11 -17.22 -7.12
#